data_AF-A0A422MQE3-F1
#
_entry.id   AF-A0A422MQE3-F1
#
_cell.length_a   1.000
_cell.length_b   1.000
_cell.length_c   1.000
_cell.angle_alpha   90.00
_cell.angle_beta   90.00
_cell.angle_gamma   90.00
#
_symmetry.space_group_name_H-M   'P 1'
#
loop_
_entity.id
_entity.type
_entity.pdbx_description
1 polymer ?
#
loop_
_entity_poly.entity_id
_entity_poly.type
_entity_poly.pdbx_seq_one_letter_code
_entity_poly.pdbx_strand_id
1 'polypeptide(L)'
;MCLGSATNRWRPRVWCALSPLGGYAAKLGTVLSTLTKEKSQEHFNCSSLEGMPLRDEYDDASRLYSYWVRWNAKDELIGPTVATGAGFYTALTMAAFEDMGFYKANFSTAETMRWSKNVGCEFVNEKQCGPDDHTKFPAMFF
;
A
#
# COMPACT_ATOMS: atom_id res chain seq x y z
N MET A 1 8.80 30.62 -27.00
CA MET A 1 9.23 29.54 -27.92
C MET A 1 10.34 28.74 -27.26
N CYS A 2 10.11 27.43 -27.07
CA CYS A 2 11.08 26.35 -27.27
C CYS A 2 10.22 25.12 -27.59
N LEU A 3 10.17 24.77 -28.87
CA LEU A 3 9.47 23.61 -29.42
C LEU A 3 10.35 22.37 -29.24
N GLY A 4 9.75 21.26 -28.84
CA GLY A 4 10.41 19.96 -28.79
C GLY A 4 9.48 18.85 -28.31
N SER A 5 8.79 18.21 -29.25
CA SER A 5 7.99 17.00 -29.06
C SER A 5 8.88 15.85 -28.61
N ALA A 6 8.72 15.39 -27.36
CA ALA A 6 9.29 14.14 -26.90
C ALA A 6 8.24 13.04 -27.05
N THR A 7 8.54 12.12 -27.96
CA THR A 7 7.78 10.91 -28.22
C THR A 7 7.70 10.07 -26.93
N ASN A 8 6.47 9.76 -26.50
CA ASN A 8 6.18 8.90 -25.36
C ASN A 8 6.62 7.45 -25.63
N ARG A 9 7.91 7.16 -25.50
CA ARG A 9 8.47 5.80 -25.73
C ARG A 9 8.80 5.03 -24.45
N TRP A 10 8.65 5.63 -23.28
CA TRP A 10 8.89 4.96 -22.00
C TRP A 10 7.82 5.34 -20.99
N ARG A 11 6.71 4.59 -20.98
CA ARG A 11 5.79 4.53 -19.84
C ARG A 11 5.94 3.15 -19.19
N PRO A 12 6.64 3.01 -18.05
CA PRO A 12 6.59 1.76 -17.28
C PRO A 12 5.15 1.55 -16.80
N ARG A 13 4.64 0.33 -16.90
CA ARG A 13 3.22 -0.01 -16.64
C ARG A 13 2.78 0.10 -15.17
N VAL A 14 3.63 0.58 -14.27
CA VAL A 14 3.48 0.45 -12.80
C VAL A 14 3.43 1.80 -12.06
N TRP A 15 3.34 2.93 -12.76
CA TRP A 15 3.32 4.24 -12.09
C TRP A 15 1.95 4.57 -11.47
N CYS A 16 1.98 5.04 -10.21
CA CYS A 16 0.86 5.58 -9.44
C CYS A 16 -0.04 6.47 -10.30
N ALA A 17 -1.32 6.11 -10.46
CA ALA A 17 -2.28 6.99 -11.12
C ALA A 17 -2.72 8.08 -10.14
N LEU A 18 -2.45 9.33 -10.50
CA LEU A 18 -2.84 10.49 -9.72
C LEU A 18 -4.28 10.93 -10.11
N SER A 19 -5.31 10.57 -9.35
CA SER A 19 -6.72 11.01 -9.59
C SER A 19 -6.93 12.54 -9.45
N PRO A 20 -7.60 13.24 -10.39
CA PRO A 20 -7.60 14.71 -10.47
C PRO A 20 -8.76 15.43 -9.76
N LEU A 21 -9.32 14.90 -8.66
CA LEU A 21 -10.47 15.52 -8.00
C LEU A 21 -10.19 15.85 -6.52
N GLY A 22 -10.29 17.13 -6.16
CA GLY A 22 -10.42 17.61 -4.78
C GLY A 22 -9.15 18.20 -4.16
N GLY A 23 -9.24 19.44 -3.66
CA GLY A 23 -8.11 20.24 -3.20
C GLY A 23 -7.36 19.71 -1.97
N TYR A 24 -6.08 20.06 -1.89
CA TYR A 24 -5.12 20.06 -0.76
C TYR A 24 -5.28 19.05 0.41
N ALA A 25 -5.95 17.93 0.20
CA ALA A 25 -5.80 16.73 1.00
C ALA A 25 -4.66 15.94 0.37
N ALA A 26 -3.61 15.71 1.15
CA ALA A 26 -2.42 14.97 0.73
C ALA A 26 -2.83 13.66 0.01
N LYS A 27 -2.22 13.47 -1.15
CA LYS A 27 -2.64 12.46 -2.10
C LYS A 27 -1.85 11.19 -1.81
N LEU A 28 -2.40 10.40 -0.89
CA LEU A 28 -1.98 9.02 -0.61
C LEU A 28 -1.66 8.32 -1.93
N GLY A 29 -0.39 7.99 -2.15
CA GLY A 29 0.00 7.19 -3.29
C GLY A 29 -0.60 5.80 -3.14
N THR A 30 -1.23 5.25 -4.19
CA THR A 30 -1.80 3.90 -4.15
C THR A 30 -1.19 3.07 -5.26
N VAL A 31 -0.76 1.86 -4.94
CA VAL A 31 -0.33 0.86 -5.93
C VAL A 31 -1.56 0.17 -6.49
N LEU A 32 -1.82 0.42 -7.77
CA LEU A 32 -3.03 -0.02 -8.49
C LEU A 32 -2.80 -1.25 -9.37
N SER A 33 -1.61 -1.85 -9.31
CA SER A 33 -1.28 -3.01 -10.14
C SER A 33 -2.15 -4.21 -9.77
N THR A 34 -2.46 -5.04 -10.77
CA THR A 34 -3.54 -6.03 -10.69
C THR A 34 -3.32 -7.05 -9.57
N LEU A 35 -2.14 -7.66 -9.51
CA LEU A 35 -1.86 -8.71 -8.52
C LEU A 35 -1.76 -8.13 -7.11
N THR A 36 -1.14 -6.95 -6.97
CA THR A 36 -1.02 -6.23 -5.71
C THR A 36 -2.40 -5.85 -5.17
N LYS A 37 -3.30 -5.39 -6.04
CA LYS A 37 -4.69 -5.14 -5.69
C LYS A 37 -5.38 -6.41 -5.21
N GLU A 38 -5.31 -7.50 -5.97
CA GLU A 38 -5.92 -8.79 -5.60
C GLU A 38 -5.42 -9.27 -4.22
N LYS A 39 -4.11 -9.28 -3.99
CA LYS A 39 -3.54 -9.69 -2.70
C LYS A 39 -3.87 -8.75 -1.55
N SER A 40 -4.05 -7.46 -1.82
CA SER A 40 -4.55 -6.50 -0.84
C SER A 40 -5.99 -6.80 -0.46
N GLN A 41 -6.86 -7.03 -1.45
CA GLN A 41 -8.27 -7.37 -1.24
C GLN A 41 -8.42 -8.66 -0.42
N GLU A 42 -7.61 -9.68 -0.73
CA GLU A 42 -7.53 -10.93 0.04
C GLU A 42 -7.08 -10.68 1.49
N HIS A 43 -6.01 -9.91 1.70
CA HIS A 43 -5.45 -9.67 3.03
C HIS A 43 -6.43 -8.92 3.94
N PHE A 44 -7.00 -7.82 3.44
CA PHE A 44 -7.92 -6.99 4.23
C PHE A 44 -9.34 -7.54 4.28
N ASN A 45 -9.69 -8.52 3.44
CA ASN A 45 -11.07 -8.94 3.19
C ASN A 45 -11.96 -7.76 2.74
N CYS A 46 -11.48 -7.00 1.76
CA CYS A 46 -12.17 -5.84 1.22
C CYS A 46 -12.15 -5.84 -0.31
N SER A 47 -13.24 -6.30 -0.94
CA SER A 47 -13.34 -6.42 -2.40
C SER A 47 -13.45 -5.09 -3.14
N SER A 48 -13.88 -4.01 -2.47
CA SER A 48 -14.00 -2.68 -3.07
C SER A 48 -12.68 -1.89 -3.03
N LEU A 49 -11.61 -2.45 -2.44
CA LEU A 49 -10.34 -1.76 -2.33
C LEU A 49 -9.72 -1.50 -3.71
N GLU A 50 -9.32 -0.26 -3.97
CA GLU A 50 -8.76 0.15 -5.26
C GLU A 50 -7.32 -0.31 -5.47
N GLY A 51 -6.55 -0.47 -4.39
CA GLY A 51 -5.16 -0.90 -4.42
C GLY A 51 -4.50 -0.78 -3.05
N MET A 52 -3.18 -0.96 -2.99
CA MET A 52 -2.42 -0.91 -1.74
C MET A 52 -1.94 0.51 -1.43
N PRO A 53 -2.30 1.09 -0.28
CA PRO A 53 -1.84 2.42 0.11
C PRO A 53 -0.33 2.49 0.41
N LEU A 54 0.32 3.56 -0.07
CA LEU A 54 1.68 3.98 0.26
C LEU A 54 1.64 5.16 1.23
N ARG A 55 2.66 5.28 2.09
CA ARG A 55 2.77 6.35 3.11
C ARG A 55 2.60 7.77 2.52
N ASP A 56 1.87 8.62 3.26
CA ASP A 56 1.54 10.03 2.92
C ASP A 56 2.11 11.07 3.91
N GLU A 57 2.95 10.65 4.86
CA GLU A 57 3.56 11.57 5.82
C GLU A 57 4.71 12.35 5.15
N TYR A 58 4.50 13.66 5.00
CA TYR A 58 5.49 14.64 4.54
C TYR A 58 6.51 14.86 5.65
N ASP A 59 7.71 14.30 5.50
CA ASP A 59 8.92 14.85 6.10
C ASP A 59 9.44 15.91 5.10
N ASP A 60 9.80 17.11 5.58
CA ASP A 60 10.43 18.20 4.83
C ASP A 60 11.62 17.73 3.95
N ALA A 61 12.16 16.53 4.22
CA ALA A 61 13.25 15.90 3.48
C ALA A 61 12.90 15.26 2.11
N SER A 62 11.69 15.40 1.55
CA SER A 62 11.39 14.94 0.16
C SER A 62 11.69 13.46 -0.11
N ARG A 63 11.58 12.59 0.91
CA ARG A 63 11.90 11.16 0.78
C ARG A 63 10.76 10.43 0.07
N LEU A 64 11.09 9.79 -1.05
CA LEU A 64 10.13 9.15 -1.94
C LEU A 64 9.32 8.02 -1.27
N TYR A 65 8.07 7.94 -1.71
CA TYR A 65 6.91 7.17 -1.28
C TYR A 65 7.01 5.64 -1.50
N SER A 66 8.09 4.98 -1.08
CA SER A 66 8.33 3.56 -1.42
C SER A 66 7.96 2.55 -0.33
N TYR A 67 7.18 2.94 0.67
CA TYR A 67 6.80 2.08 1.80
C TYR A 67 5.29 1.99 1.95
N TRP A 68 4.79 0.82 2.37
CA TRP A 68 3.39 0.67 2.74
C TRP A 68 3.01 1.59 3.90
N VAL A 69 1.75 2.04 3.93
CA VAL A 69 1.24 2.81 5.07
C VAL A 69 1.31 1.94 6.34
N ARG A 70 1.85 2.52 7.43
CA ARG A 70 1.94 1.87 8.75
C ARG A 70 0.60 1.30 9.20
N TRP A 71 -0.46 2.08 9.02
CA TRP A 71 -1.83 1.74 9.38
C TRP A 71 -2.28 0.43 8.76
N ASN A 72 -1.97 0.20 7.49
CA ASN A 72 -2.41 -0.97 6.75
C ASN A 72 -1.44 -2.16 6.86
N ALA A 73 -0.15 -1.90 7.09
CA ALA A 73 0.91 -2.89 6.96
C ALA A 73 2.07 -2.64 7.92
N LYS A 74 1.77 -2.58 9.22
CA LYS A 74 2.75 -2.31 10.29
C LYS A 74 3.89 -3.33 10.34
N ASP A 75 3.56 -4.62 10.23
CA ASP A 75 4.51 -5.73 10.42
C ASP A 75 5.13 -6.23 9.12
N GLU A 76 4.96 -5.48 8.03
CA GLU A 76 5.38 -5.86 6.67
C GLU A 76 6.85 -5.50 6.41
N LEU A 77 7.51 -6.26 5.54
CA LEU A 77 8.91 -6.04 5.14
C LEU A 77 9.16 -4.64 4.57
N ILE A 78 8.31 -4.14 3.68
CA ILE A 78 8.43 -2.77 3.14
C ILE A 78 7.51 -1.79 3.86
N GLY A 79 7.01 -2.18 5.04
CA GLY A 79 6.35 -1.29 5.97
C GLY A 79 7.32 -0.26 6.58
N PRO A 80 6.80 0.66 7.40
CA PRO A 80 7.62 1.71 8.00
C PRO A 80 8.45 1.18 9.17
N THR A 81 9.78 1.31 9.03
CA THR A 81 10.85 1.04 10.00
C THR A 81 10.72 -0.22 10.86
N VAL A 82 11.67 -1.16 10.65
CA VAL A 82 11.90 -2.40 11.41
C VAL A 82 11.94 -2.24 12.93
N ALA A 83 12.20 -1.04 13.44
CA ALA A 83 12.16 -0.75 14.88
C ALA A 83 10.76 -0.97 15.51
N THR A 84 9.71 -1.05 14.69
CA THR A 84 8.32 -1.09 15.16
C THR A 84 7.44 -2.17 14.53
N GLY A 85 8.00 -3.03 13.67
CA GLY A 85 7.28 -4.08 12.96
C GLY A 85 8.11 -5.36 12.82
N ALA A 86 7.45 -6.48 12.54
CA ALA A 86 8.11 -7.79 12.45
C ALA A 86 8.91 -8.03 11.16
N GLY A 87 8.57 -7.35 10.06
CA GLY A 87 9.29 -7.45 8.79
C GLY A 87 8.92 -8.68 7.95
N PHE A 88 7.64 -9.09 7.96
CA PHE A 88 7.18 -10.27 7.24
C PHE A 88 7.23 -10.09 5.73
N TYR A 89 7.67 -11.13 5.03
CA TYR A 89 7.65 -11.25 3.58
C TYR A 89 6.27 -11.72 3.12
N THR A 90 5.29 -10.81 3.12
CA THR A 90 3.90 -11.19 2.85
C THR A 90 3.57 -11.20 1.36
N ALA A 91 2.38 -11.73 1.05
CA ALA A 91 1.82 -11.70 -0.29
C ALA A 91 1.69 -10.28 -0.88
N LEU A 92 1.60 -9.24 -0.05
CA LEU A 92 1.50 -7.84 -0.50
C LEU A 92 2.78 -7.40 -1.22
N THR A 93 3.93 -7.53 -0.57
CA THR A 93 5.23 -7.18 -1.15
C THR A 93 5.62 -8.11 -2.28
N MET A 94 5.31 -9.41 -2.16
CA MET A 94 5.54 -10.38 -3.22
C MET A 94 4.76 -10.03 -4.50
N ALA A 95 3.48 -9.66 -4.36
CA ALA A 95 2.65 -9.24 -5.48
C ALA A 95 3.16 -7.96 -6.14
N ALA A 96 3.59 -6.98 -5.33
CA ALA A 96 4.18 -5.74 -5.85
C ALA A 96 5.43 -6.01 -6.68
N PHE A 97 6.31 -6.92 -6.24
CA PHE A 97 7.51 -7.28 -7.01
C PHE A 97 7.22 -8.07 -8.28
N GLU A 98 6.21 -8.95 -8.27
CA GLU A 98 5.80 -9.67 -9.48
C GLU A 98 5.13 -8.74 -10.50
N ASP A 99 4.30 -7.79 -10.06
CA ASP A 99 3.69 -6.76 -10.92
C ASP A 99 4.72 -5.84 -11.59
N MET A 100 5.92 -5.68 -11.00
CA MET A 100 7.03 -4.96 -11.64
C MET A 100 7.62 -5.70 -12.85
N GLY A 101 7.37 -7.00 -12.97
CA GLY A 101 7.81 -7.84 -14.09
C GLY A 101 9.27 -8.33 -14.00
N PHE A 102 9.97 -8.06 -12.90
CA PHE A 102 11.33 -8.55 -12.67
C PHE A 102 11.38 -9.89 -11.94
N TYR A 103 10.32 -10.23 -11.22
CA TYR A 103 10.25 -11.40 -10.35
C TYR A 103 8.99 -12.20 -10.62
N LYS A 104 9.01 -13.47 -10.20
CA LYS A 104 7.84 -14.33 -10.14
C LYS A 104 7.71 -14.83 -8.72
N ALA A 105 6.63 -14.47 -8.03
CA ALA A 105 6.45 -14.82 -6.64
C ALA A 105 5.95 -16.26 -6.48
N ASN A 106 6.42 -16.93 -5.44
CA ASN A 106 5.85 -18.19 -4.98
C ASN A 106 4.97 -17.95 -3.75
N PHE A 107 3.69 -17.64 -3.98
CA PHE A 107 2.76 -17.29 -2.89
C PHE A 107 2.55 -18.40 -1.84
N SER A 108 2.93 -19.66 -2.12
CA SER A 108 2.86 -20.74 -1.12
C SER A 108 3.81 -20.53 0.07
N THR A 109 4.85 -19.71 -0.09
CA THR A 109 5.81 -19.38 0.96
C THR A 109 5.56 -18.00 1.57
N ALA A 110 4.46 -17.33 1.22
CA ALA A 110 4.15 -16.00 1.73
C ALA A 110 3.85 -16.06 3.22
N GLU A 111 4.53 -15.19 3.99
CA GLU A 111 4.28 -15.09 5.42
C GLU A 111 2.94 -14.40 5.68
N THR A 112 2.22 -14.87 6.70
CA THR A 112 0.95 -14.29 7.10
C THR A 112 1.16 -13.21 8.14
N MET A 113 0.94 -11.95 7.76
CA MET A 113 0.83 -10.85 8.71
C MET A 113 -0.55 -10.88 9.38
N ARG A 114 -0.59 -10.78 10.71
CA ARG A 114 -1.84 -10.69 11.48
C ARG A 114 -2.44 -9.29 11.41
N TRP A 115 -1.59 -8.28 11.40
CA TRP A 115 -1.99 -6.88 11.30
C TRP A 115 -2.86 -6.64 10.06
N SER A 116 -4.00 -6.00 10.27
CA SER A 116 -5.01 -5.69 9.25
C SER A 116 -5.53 -6.89 8.45
N LYS A 117 -5.34 -8.13 8.93
CA LYS A 117 -5.89 -9.30 8.24
C LYS A 117 -7.38 -9.43 8.54
N ASN A 118 -8.20 -9.55 7.49
CA ASN A 118 -9.66 -9.73 7.57
C ASN A 118 -10.43 -8.63 8.31
N VAL A 119 -9.87 -7.42 8.40
CA VAL A 119 -10.48 -6.27 9.12
C VAL A 119 -11.65 -5.62 8.38
N GLY A 120 -11.82 -5.92 7.09
CA GLY A 120 -12.89 -5.38 6.26
C GLY A 120 -12.59 -3.97 5.71
N CYS A 121 -13.51 -3.46 4.89
CA CYS A 121 -13.34 -2.19 4.20
C CYS A 121 -13.45 -0.95 5.11
N GLU A 122 -14.13 -1.06 6.26
CA GLU A 122 -14.28 0.06 7.21
C GLU A 122 -12.89 0.54 7.65
N PHE A 123 -12.06 -0.38 8.13
CA PHE A 123 -10.71 -0.08 8.61
C PHE A 123 -9.78 0.48 7.52
N VAL A 124 -9.85 -0.07 6.31
CA VAL A 124 -8.93 0.31 5.22
C VAL A 124 -9.26 1.69 4.66
N ASN A 125 -10.54 2.06 4.63
CA ASN A 125 -11.00 3.35 4.13
C ASN A 125 -10.92 4.46 5.20
N GLU A 126 -10.96 4.08 6.48
CA GLU A 126 -10.68 4.99 7.59
C GLU A 126 -9.19 5.38 7.60
N LYS A 127 -8.93 6.69 7.60
CA LYS A 127 -7.57 7.25 7.54
C LYS A 127 -7.00 7.60 8.92
N GLN A 128 -7.77 7.41 9.99
CA GLN A 128 -7.46 7.97 11.31
C GLN A 128 -7.74 6.96 12.41
N CYS A 129 -6.86 6.96 13.41
CA CYS A 129 -7.03 6.23 14.66
C CYS A 129 -8.08 6.94 15.52
N GLY A 130 -9.27 6.35 15.63
CA GLY A 130 -10.32 6.77 16.54
C GLY A 130 -10.05 6.29 17.98
N PRO A 131 -10.57 6.99 19.00
CA PRO A 131 -10.43 6.58 20.40
C PRO A 131 -10.98 5.16 20.66
N ASP A 132 -11.97 4.72 19.88
CA ASP A 132 -12.64 3.43 20.04
C ASP A 132 -12.08 2.31 19.14
N ASP A 133 -11.03 2.57 18.35
CA ASP A 133 -10.52 1.59 17.37
C ASP A 133 -9.99 0.32 18.02
N HIS A 134 -9.45 0.43 19.24
CA HIS A 134 -9.04 -0.72 20.04
C HIS A 134 -10.21 -1.65 20.40
N THR A 135 -11.44 -1.11 20.48
CA THR A 135 -12.65 -1.89 20.71
C THR A 135 -13.25 -2.42 19.41
N LYS A 136 -13.19 -1.64 18.32
CA LYS A 136 -13.69 -2.04 16.99
C LYS A 136 -12.84 -3.12 16.35
N PHE A 137 -11.52 -3.02 16.50
CA PHE A 137 -10.56 -3.91 15.89
C PHE A 137 -9.63 -4.51 16.94
N PRO A 138 -10.19 -5.27 17.91
CA PRO A 138 -9.43 -5.80 19.02
C PRO A 138 -8.26 -6.64 18.49
N ALA A 139 -8.50 -7.40 17.40
CA ALA A 139 -7.55 -8.22 16.64
C ALA A 139 -6.15 -7.60 16.38
N MET A 140 -6.07 -6.27 16.33
CA MET A 140 -4.84 -5.53 16.01
C MET A 140 -4.23 -4.79 17.19
N PHE A 141 -5.01 -4.37 18.17
CA PHE A 141 -4.59 -3.41 19.22
C PHE A 141 -4.42 -4.05 20.61
N PHE A 142 -4.13 -5.35 20.67
CA PHE A 142 -3.87 -6.06 21.92
C PHE A 142 -2.46 -5.84 22.49
#